data_AF-A0A933QP91-F1
#
_entry.id   AF-A0A933QP91-F1
#
_cell.length_a   1.000
_cell.length_b   1.000
_cell.length_c   1.000
_cell.angle_alpha   90.00
_cell.angle_beta   90.00
_cell.angle_gamma   90.00
#
_symmetry.space_group_name_H-M   'P 1'
#
loop_
_entity.id
_entity.type
_entity.pdbx_description
1 polymer ?
#
loop_
_entity_poly.entity_id
_entity_poly.type
_entity_poly.pdbx_seq_one_letter_code
_entity_poly.pdbx_strand_id
1 'polypeptide(L)' 'MSNPTGQCWRRDTIAQRLTSKSGRADAHEAMQLLRDVAQANTQWSIIYGTTTGEIAVTMGRQYKTSHQFNLSLTR' A
#
# COMPACT_ATOMS: atom_id res chain seq x y z
N MET A 1 18.83 -15.83 24.44
CA MET A 1 18.64 -14.37 24.43
C MET A 1 17.59 -14.05 23.36
N SER A 2 16.35 -13.81 23.75
CA SER A 2 15.27 -13.47 22.83
C SER A 2 15.01 -11.98 22.96
N ASN A 3 15.25 -11.23 21.90
CA ASN A 3 15.04 -9.79 21.84
C ASN A 3 13.62 -9.54 21.30
N PRO A 4 12.60 -9.18 22.11
CA PRO A 4 11.20 -9.15 21.65
C PRO A 4 10.82 -7.84 20.93
N THR A 5 11.70 -6.84 20.86
CA THR A 5 11.42 -5.48 20.35
C THR A 5 11.91 -5.23 18.91
N GLY A 6 12.03 -6.27 18.09
CA GLY A 6 12.44 -6.18 16.68
C GLY A 6 11.37 -6.65 15.68
N GLN A 7 10.08 -6.51 16.00
CA GLN A 7 8.99 -7.20 15.30
C GLN A 7 8.53 -6.48 14.01
N CYS A 8 9.45 -6.30 13.05
CA CYS A 8 9.20 -5.83 11.68
C CYS A 8 8.62 -4.39 11.55
N TRP A 9 9.52 -3.40 11.49
CA TRP A 9 9.22 -1.96 11.26
C TRP A 9 8.19 -1.69 10.16
N ARG A 10 8.16 -2.55 9.14
CA ARG A 10 7.24 -2.49 8.01
C ARG A 10 5.79 -2.66 8.46
N ARG A 11 5.54 -3.67 9.31
CA ARG A 11 4.22 -3.94 9.88
C ARG A 11 3.84 -2.85 10.87
N ASP A 12 4.80 -2.37 11.66
CA ASP A 12 4.56 -1.28 12.61
C ASP A 12 4.15 0.00 11.89
N THR A 13 4.83 0.35 10.80
CA THR A 13 4.50 1.52 9.97
C THR A 13 3.09 1.42 9.38
N ILE A 14 2.72 0.23 8.85
CA ILE A 14 1.37 -0.03 8.34
C ILE A 14 0.33 0.12 9.45
N ALA A 15 0.55 -0.56 10.58
CA ALA A 15 -0.37 -0.55 11.70
C ALA A 15 -0.56 0.87 12.26
N GLN A 16 0.52 1.63 12.44
CA GLN A 16 0.48 3.00 12.90
C GLN A 16 -0.29 3.91 11.94
N ARG A 17 0.04 3.87 10.64
CA ARG A 17 -0.63 4.69 9.62
C ARG A 17 -2.12 4.40 9.54
N LEU A 18 -2.50 3.13 9.46
CA LEU A 18 -3.91 2.76 9.39
C LEU A 18 -4.66 3.08 10.68
N THR A 19 -4.07 2.82 11.85
CA THR A 19 -4.69 3.15 13.15
C THR A 19 -4.95 4.66 13.27
N SER A 20 -3.99 5.50 12.84
CA SER A 20 -4.16 6.96 12.86
C SER A 20 -5.29 7.48 11.97
N LYS A 21 -5.80 6.64 11.06
CA LYS A 21 -6.86 6.93 10.10
C LYS A 21 -8.10 6.07 10.29
N SER A 22 -8.23 5.42 11.46
CA SER A 22 -9.34 4.50 11.76
C SER A 22 -9.51 3.40 10.69
N GLY A 23 -8.39 2.90 10.16
CA GLY A 23 -8.34 1.87 9.13
C GLY A 23 -8.69 2.34 7.71
N ARG A 24 -8.90 3.64 7.48
CA ARG A 24 -9.26 4.19 6.17
C ARG A 24 -8.02 4.75 5.46
N ALA A 25 -7.96 4.57 4.15
CA ALA A 25 -7.01 5.22 3.28
C ALA A 25 -7.64 5.38 1.90
N ASP A 26 -7.55 6.58 1.33
CA ASP A 26 -7.84 6.74 -0.11
C ASP A 26 -6.70 6.18 -0.98
N ALA A 27 -6.88 6.18 -2.30
CA ALA A 27 -5.88 5.64 -3.22
C ALA A 27 -4.53 6.37 -3.13
N HIS A 28 -4.53 7.67 -2.88
CA HIS A 28 -3.29 8.44 -2.75
C HIS A 28 -2.58 8.11 -1.43
N GLU A 29 -3.30 8.09 -0.31
CA GLU A 29 -2.77 7.72 1.00
C GLU A 29 -2.25 6.27 1.01
N ALA A 30 -2.97 5.34 0.40
CA ALA A 30 -2.55 3.95 0.26
C ALA A 30 -1.27 3.83 -0.58
N MET A 31 -1.13 4.62 -1.66
CA MET A 31 0.10 4.62 -2.47
C MET A 31 1.30 5.16 -1.69
N GLN A 32 1.10 6.23 -0.92
CA GLN A 32 2.12 6.76 -0.03
C GLN A 32 2.54 5.73 1.02
N LEU A 33 1.58 5.01 1.62
CA LEU A 33 1.89 3.95 2.57
C LEU A 33 2.73 2.85 1.91
N LEU A 34 2.36 2.39 0.71
CA LEU A 34 3.12 1.37 -0.04
C LEU A 34 4.55 1.83 -0.36
N ARG A 35 4.75 3.12 -0.66
CA ARG A 35 6.07 3.72 -0.84
C ARG A 35 6.88 3.71 0.45
N ASP A 36 6.27 4.12 1.56
CA ASP A 36 6.96 4.23 2.86
C ASP A 36 7.44 2.86 3.37
N VAL A 37 6.79 1.77 2.93
CA VAL A 37 7.12 0.38 3.33
C VAL A 37 7.83 -0.44 2.26
N ALA A 38 8.18 0.19 1.14
CA ALA A 38 8.88 -0.46 0.03
C ALA A 38 10.27 -0.96 0.43
N GLN A 39 10.70 -2.08 -0.16
CA GLN A 39 12.01 -2.68 0.09
C GLN A 39 12.89 -2.64 -1.17
N ALA A 40 14.18 -2.97 -1.00
CA ALA A 40 15.16 -3.02 -2.08
C ALA A 40 14.70 -3.89 -3.29
N ASN A 41 13.93 -4.93 -3.01
CA ASN A 41 13.43 -5.93 -3.95
C ASN A 41 11.93 -5.81 -4.29
N THR A 42 11.25 -4.73 -3.89
CA THR A 42 9.83 -4.52 -4.27
C THR A 42 9.72 -4.32 -5.79
N GLN A 43 9.17 -5.31 -6.48
CA GLN A 43 9.00 -5.28 -7.93
C GLN A 43 7.79 -4.46 -8.36
N TRP A 44 6.70 -4.55 -7.61
CA TRP A 44 5.46 -3.84 -7.90
C TRP A 44 4.68 -3.55 -6.61
N SER A 45 3.74 -2.61 -6.72
CA SER A 45 2.80 -2.23 -5.67
C SER A 45 1.44 -2.01 -6.31
N ILE A 46 0.37 -2.54 -5.71
CA ILE A 46 -0.99 -2.49 -6.25
C ILE A 46 -1.96 -1.96 -5.20
N ILE A 47 -2.86 -1.09 -5.63
CA ILE A 47 -4.04 -0.68 -4.86
C ILE A 47 -5.27 -1.22 -5.58
N TYR A 48 -6.15 -1.86 -4.80
CA TYR A 48 -7.45 -2.32 -5.26
C TYR A 48 -8.54 -1.43 -4.67
N GLY A 49 -9.17 -0.61 -5.51
CA GLY A 49 -10.41 0.09 -5.19
C GLY A 49 -11.58 -0.87 -5.28
N THR A 50 -11.81 -1.67 -4.23
CA THR A 50 -12.80 -2.75 -4.23
C THR A 50 -14.24 -2.28 -4.51
N THR A 51 -14.57 -1.03 -4.17
CA THR A 51 -15.88 -0.43 -4.43
C THR A 51 -15.96 0.39 -5.72
N THR A 52 -14.82 0.78 -6.29
CA THR A 52 -14.75 1.62 -7.50
C THR A 52 -14.38 0.84 -8.76
N GLY A 53 -13.79 -0.35 -8.60
CA GLY A 53 -13.20 -1.12 -9.70
C GLY A 53 -11.86 -0.56 -10.18
N GLU A 54 -11.35 0.51 -9.57
CA GLU A 54 -10.06 1.10 -9.93
C GLU A 54 -8.90 0.25 -9.41
N ILE A 55 -7.92 0.01 -10.26
CA ILE A 55 -6.66 -0.65 -9.91
C ILE A 55 -5.52 0.28 -10.28
N ALA A 56 -4.67 0.60 -9.32
CA ALA A 56 -3.45 1.36 -9.56
C ALA A 56 -2.23 0.46 -9.33
N VAL A 57 -1.35 0.37 -10.33
CA VAL A 57 -0.13 -0.44 -10.29
C VAL A 57 1.09 0.45 -10.44
N THR A 58 2.06 0.32 -9.55
CA THR A 58 3.38 0.97 -9.67
C THR A 58 4.45 -0.10 -9.84
N MET A 59 5.33 0.07 -10.83
CA MET A 59 6.46 -0.82 -11.08
C MET A 59 7.76 -0.26 -10.49
N GLY A 60 8.63 -1.13 -9.97
CA GLY A 60 10.00 -0.78 -9.59
C GLY A 60 10.12 0.38 -8.58
N ARG A 61 9.11 0.56 -7.72
CA ARG A 61 9.00 1.68 -6.75
C ARG A 61 8.90 3.07 -7.39
N GLN A 62 8.50 3.17 -8.65
CA GLN A 62 8.30 4.44 -9.33
C GLN A 62 6.95 5.07 -8.95
N TYR A 63 6.71 5.39 -7.67
CA TYR A 63 5.40 5.82 -7.15
C TYR A 63 4.84 7.14 -7.71
N LYS A 64 5.61 7.85 -8.56
CA LYS A 64 5.13 9.00 -9.34
C LYS A 64 4.51 8.59 -10.69
N THR A 65 4.74 7.35 -11.11
CA THR A 65 4.29 6.78 -12.38
C THR A 65 3.50 5.51 -12.07
N SER A 66 2.17 5.65 -12.01
CA SER A 66 1.26 4.52 -11.83
C SER A 66 0.46 4.24 -13.10
N HIS A 67 0.26 2.96 -13.39
CA HIS A 67 -0.67 2.49 -14.39
C HIS A 67 -2.04 2.35 -13.74
N GLN A 68 -3.08 2.92 -14.35
CA GLN A 68 -4.44 2.84 -13.85
C GLN A 68 -5.29 1.98 -14.78
N PHE A 69 -6.06 1.08 -14.19
CA PHE A 69 -7.03 0.24 -14.86
C PHE A 69 -8.38 0.44 -14.18
N ASN A 70 -9.46 0.33 -14.96
CA ASN A 70 -10.81 0.34 -14.43
C ASN A 70 -11.49 -0.98 -14.81
N LEU A 71 -11.94 -1.71 -13.80
CA LEU A 71 -12.73 -2.91 -13.96
C LEU A 71 -14.21 -2.56 -13.81
N SER A 72 -15.02 -2.98 -14.79
CA SER A 72 -16.46 -2.93 -14.64
C SER A 72 -16.89 -3.90 -13.54
N LEU A 73 -17.47 -3.36 -12.47
CA LEU A 73 -18.02 -4.18 -11.40
C LEU A 73 -19.34 -4.79 -11.87
N THR A 74 -19.38 -6.10 -12.06
CA THR A 74 -20.62 -6.84 -12.27
C THR A 74 -21.34 -6.96 -10.92
N ARG A 75 -22.62 -6.58 -10.91
CA ARG A 75 -23.46 -6.61 -9.72
C ARG A 75 -24.19 -7.94 -9.59
#